data_AF-A0A1B2E637-F1
#
_entry.id   AF-A0A1B2E637-F1
#
_cell.length_a   1.000
_cell.length_b   1.000
_cell.length_c   1.000
_cell.angle_alpha   90.00
_cell.angle_beta   90.00
_cell.angle_gamma   90.00
#
_symmetry.space_group_name_H-M   'P 1'
#
loop_
_entity.id
_entity.type
_entity.pdbx_description
1 polymer ?
#
loop_
_entity_poly.entity_id
_entity_poly.type
_entity_poly.pdbx_seq_one_letter_code
_entity_poly.pdbx_strand_id
1 'polypeptide(L)'
;MLKWLEWAKEIQAISQAGLAYTKDVYDKERFEQLRALSISIMQEYTEAGEDKIRTLFASETGYQTPKVDVRAVIFQDGKLLLVREKADGAWALPGGWADIGLSPSEVAVKEVQEEAGYDVRAVRLLAVLDKKFHRHPPSPFHVYKMFIQCEITGGAAGIGTETSAVGFFERDALPPLSEERNTAEQLDRLFRYNNHPDLPVWMD
;
A
#
# COMPACT_ATOMS: atom_id res chain seq x y z
N MET A 1 -11.83 2.03 -14.16
CA MET A 1 -11.15 0.81 -13.68
C MET A 1 -11.25 -0.25 -14.77
N LEU A 2 -10.19 -1.04 -14.99
CA LEU A 2 -10.15 -2.03 -16.09
C LEU A 2 -10.94 -3.28 -15.68
N LYS A 3 -12.06 -3.56 -16.35
CA LYS A 3 -12.97 -4.66 -15.98
C LYS A 3 -12.32 -6.04 -16.02
N TRP A 4 -11.48 -6.29 -17.01
CA TRP A 4 -10.75 -7.56 -17.13
C TRP A 4 -9.84 -7.82 -15.92
N LEU A 5 -9.23 -6.77 -15.34
CA LEU A 5 -8.33 -6.88 -14.19
C LEU A 5 -9.12 -7.19 -12.91
N GLU A 6 -10.31 -6.60 -12.76
CA GLU A 6 -11.23 -6.95 -11.67
C GLU A 6 -11.61 -8.43 -11.74
N TRP A 7 -12.01 -8.92 -12.92
CA TRP A 7 -12.38 -10.33 -13.12
C TRP A 7 -11.20 -11.28 -12.87
N ALA A 8 -10.00 -10.94 -13.38
CA ALA A 8 -8.82 -11.76 -13.14
C ALA A 8 -8.53 -11.92 -11.64
N LYS A 9 -8.59 -10.81 -10.88
CA LYS A 9 -8.38 -10.80 -9.42
C LYS A 9 -9.44 -11.61 -8.68
N GLU A 10 -10.70 -11.49 -9.08
CA GLU A 10 -11.80 -12.22 -8.45
C GLU A 10 -11.71 -13.73 -8.72
N ILE A 11 -11.48 -14.14 -9.97
CA ILE A 11 -11.26 -15.54 -10.33
C ILE A 11 -10.09 -16.11 -9.54
N GLN A 12 -8.99 -15.34 -9.45
CA GLN A 12 -7.83 -15.80 -8.71
C GLN A 12 -8.11 -15.98 -7.22
N ALA A 13 -8.73 -15.00 -6.58
CA ALA A 13 -9.07 -15.08 -5.16
C ALA A 13 -10.01 -16.26 -4.85
N ILE A 14 -11.04 -16.47 -5.68
CA ILE A 14 -11.98 -17.61 -5.53
C ILE A 14 -11.24 -18.93 -5.71
N SER A 15 -10.43 -19.06 -6.76
CA SER A 15 -9.71 -20.30 -7.05
C SER A 15 -8.71 -20.65 -5.94
N GLN A 16 -8.00 -19.65 -5.41
CA GLN A 16 -7.05 -19.78 -4.33
C GLN A 16 -7.73 -20.20 -3.03
N ALA A 17 -8.88 -19.61 -2.69
CA ALA A 17 -9.70 -20.01 -1.56
C ALA A 17 -10.19 -21.46 -1.69
N GLY A 18 -10.62 -21.84 -2.88
CA GLY A 18 -11.01 -23.22 -3.20
C GLY A 18 -9.87 -24.21 -2.96
N LEU A 19 -8.68 -23.92 -3.49
CA LEU A 19 -7.48 -24.75 -3.30
C LEU A 19 -7.05 -24.86 -1.83
N ALA A 20 -7.26 -23.80 -1.04
CA ALA A 20 -6.89 -23.78 0.36
C ALA A 20 -7.77 -24.69 1.24
N TYR A 21 -9.06 -24.81 0.92
CA TYR A 21 -10.03 -25.45 1.81
C TYR A 21 -10.62 -26.76 1.28
N THR A 22 -10.61 -26.99 -0.04
CA THR A 22 -11.19 -28.20 -0.60
C THR A 22 -10.41 -29.44 -0.17
N LYS A 23 -11.15 -30.53 0.06
CA LYS A 23 -10.60 -31.88 0.29
C LYS A 23 -10.90 -32.82 -0.88
N ASP A 24 -11.74 -32.41 -1.83
CA ASP A 24 -12.13 -33.20 -2.98
C ASP A 24 -11.13 -33.02 -4.12
N VAL A 25 -10.68 -34.14 -4.72
CA VAL A 25 -9.64 -34.14 -5.76
C VAL A 25 -10.13 -33.55 -7.08
N TYR A 26 -11.41 -33.68 -7.41
CA TYR A 26 -11.99 -33.14 -8.63
C TYR A 26 -12.20 -31.63 -8.50
N ASP A 27 -12.66 -31.17 -7.34
CA ASP A 27 -12.76 -29.73 -7.07
C ASP A 27 -11.38 -29.07 -7.05
N LYS A 28 -10.36 -29.74 -6.52
CA LYS A 28 -8.98 -29.26 -6.59
C LYS A 28 -8.54 -29.02 -8.04
N GLU A 29 -8.79 -29.97 -8.94
CA GLU A 29 -8.47 -29.81 -10.36
C GLU A 29 -9.22 -28.64 -10.99
N ARG A 30 -10.51 -28.46 -10.69
CA ARG A 30 -11.31 -27.32 -11.17
C ARG A 30 -10.75 -25.99 -10.69
N PHE A 31 -10.34 -25.88 -9.43
CA PHE A 31 -9.74 -24.66 -8.91
C PHE A 31 -8.35 -24.39 -9.53
N GLU A 32 -7.55 -25.43 -9.83
CA GLU A 32 -6.31 -25.23 -10.57
C GLU A 32 -6.56 -24.70 -11.99
N GLN A 33 -7.62 -25.16 -12.67
CA GLN A 33 -8.02 -24.64 -13.99
C GLN A 33 -8.46 -23.18 -13.91
N LEU A 34 -9.25 -22.79 -12.90
CA LEU A 34 -9.64 -21.38 -12.69
C LEU A 34 -8.44 -20.49 -12.40
N ARG A 35 -7.49 -20.95 -11.57
CA ARG A 35 -6.22 -20.25 -11.33
C ARG A 35 -5.44 -20.05 -12.61
N ALA A 36 -5.30 -21.10 -13.43
CA ALA A 36 -4.62 -21.02 -14.73
C ALA A 36 -5.30 -20.00 -15.67
N LEU A 37 -6.63 -19.99 -15.73
CA LEU A 37 -7.38 -19.02 -16.53
C LEU A 37 -7.11 -17.58 -16.08
N SER A 38 -7.07 -17.32 -14.76
CA SER A 38 -6.75 -15.98 -14.24
C SER A 38 -5.35 -15.51 -14.65
N ILE A 39 -4.37 -16.41 -14.69
CA ILE A 39 -3.00 -16.14 -15.15
C ILE A 39 -3.01 -15.82 -16.64
N SER A 40 -3.75 -16.59 -17.46
CA SER A 40 -3.87 -16.34 -18.90
C SER A 40 -4.50 -14.98 -19.20
N ILE A 41 -5.50 -14.55 -18.43
CA ILE A 41 -6.06 -13.20 -18.57
C ILE A 41 -5.00 -12.13 -18.30
N MET A 42 -4.20 -12.30 -17.25
CA MET A 42 -3.10 -11.37 -16.95
C MET A 42 -2.04 -11.36 -18.06
N GLN A 43 -1.71 -12.52 -18.66
CA GLN A 43 -0.75 -12.62 -19.76
C GLN A 43 -1.25 -11.94 -21.04
N GLU A 44 -2.54 -12.07 -21.35
CA GLU A 44 -3.12 -11.50 -22.56
C GLU A 44 -3.13 -9.96 -22.52
N TYR A 45 -3.44 -9.39 -21.35
CA TYR A 45 -3.65 -7.95 -21.20
C TYR A 45 -2.46 -7.21 -20.55
N THR A 46 -1.34 -7.89 -20.31
CA THR A 46 -0.11 -7.26 -19.82
C THR A 46 1.11 -7.77 -20.58
N GLU A 47 2.13 -6.93 -20.72
CA GLU A 47 3.43 -7.35 -21.27
C GLU A 47 4.30 -8.06 -20.22
N ALA A 48 3.72 -8.48 -19.09
CA ALA A 48 4.46 -9.16 -18.04
C ALA A 48 4.71 -10.63 -18.41
N GLY A 49 5.97 -11.08 -18.28
CA GLY A 49 6.32 -12.49 -18.51
C GLY A 49 5.58 -13.43 -17.56
N GLU A 50 5.34 -14.67 -18.01
CA GLU A 50 4.61 -15.70 -17.27
C GLU A 50 5.12 -15.89 -15.85
N ASP A 51 6.45 -15.99 -15.68
CA ASP A 51 7.08 -16.18 -14.38
C ASP A 51 6.75 -15.05 -13.41
N LYS A 52 6.73 -13.80 -13.90
CA LYS A 52 6.41 -12.62 -13.09
C LYS A 52 4.94 -12.64 -12.67
N ILE A 53 4.04 -13.02 -13.57
CA ILE A 53 2.61 -13.16 -13.26
C ILE A 53 2.40 -14.27 -12.24
N ARG A 54 2.95 -15.47 -12.46
CA ARG A 54 2.82 -16.58 -11.50
C ARG A 54 3.34 -16.21 -10.12
N THR A 55 4.54 -15.63 -10.06
CA THR A 55 5.21 -15.28 -8.81
C THR A 55 4.45 -14.21 -8.04
N LEU A 56 4.05 -13.12 -8.71
CA LEU A 56 3.43 -11.98 -8.05
C LEU A 56 1.94 -12.16 -7.80
N PHE A 57 1.22 -12.88 -8.67
CA PHE A 57 -0.25 -12.94 -8.65
C PHE A 57 -0.81 -14.25 -8.12
N ALA A 58 -0.09 -15.38 -8.29
CA ALA A 58 -0.66 -16.71 -8.09
C ALA A 58 0.17 -17.65 -7.19
N SER A 59 1.15 -17.13 -6.46
CA SER A 59 2.06 -17.96 -5.63
C SER A 59 1.72 -17.97 -4.13
N GLU A 60 0.70 -17.22 -3.70
CA GLU A 60 0.25 -17.28 -2.30
C GLU A 60 -0.39 -18.64 -2.00
N THR A 61 -0.31 -19.07 -0.74
CA THR A 61 -0.95 -20.27 -0.21
C THR A 61 -1.98 -19.90 0.84
N GLY A 62 -3.05 -20.69 0.98
CA GLY A 62 -4.14 -20.36 1.90
C GLY A 62 -5.15 -19.39 1.28
N TYR A 63 -5.98 -18.76 2.10
CA TYR A 63 -7.00 -17.80 1.65
C TYR A 63 -6.36 -16.46 1.31
N GLN A 64 -6.65 -15.93 0.11
CA GLN A 64 -6.13 -14.65 -0.31
C GLN A 64 -6.86 -13.50 0.38
N THR A 65 -6.10 -12.59 0.98
CA THR A 65 -6.62 -11.34 1.58
C THR A 65 -6.08 -10.13 0.82
N PRO A 66 -6.70 -8.95 0.98
CA PRO A 66 -6.03 -7.69 0.69
C PRO A 66 -4.64 -7.64 1.32
N LYS A 67 -3.66 -7.12 0.58
CA LYS A 67 -2.36 -6.76 1.16
C LYS A 67 -2.53 -5.50 2.01
N VAL A 68 -1.62 -5.29 2.96
CA VAL A 68 -1.64 -4.12 3.85
C VAL A 68 -0.43 -3.24 3.55
N ASP A 69 -0.70 -1.97 3.25
CA ASP A 69 0.29 -0.90 3.13
C ASP A 69 0.12 0.06 4.31
N VAL A 70 1.23 0.48 4.91
CA VAL A 70 1.24 1.40 6.05
C VAL A 70 1.95 2.68 5.62
N ARG A 71 1.35 3.83 5.91
CA ARG A 71 1.89 5.16 5.62
C ARG A 71 1.98 5.97 6.91
N ALA A 72 3.18 6.43 7.24
CA ALA A 72 3.40 7.32 8.37
C ALA A 72 3.03 8.76 8.00
N VAL A 73 2.27 9.41 8.88
CA VAL A 73 1.83 10.81 8.72
C VAL A 73 2.47 11.63 9.83
N ILE A 74 3.44 12.46 9.47
CA ILE A 74 4.22 13.25 10.43
C ILE A 74 4.11 14.72 10.05
N PHE A 75 3.62 15.53 10.98
CA PHE A 75 3.57 16.97 10.83
C PHE A 75 4.65 17.64 11.71
N GLN A 76 5.33 18.62 11.13
CA GLN A 76 6.22 19.53 11.85
C GLN A 76 5.96 20.96 11.36
N ASP A 77 5.65 21.87 12.28
CA ASP A 77 5.33 23.29 11.97
C ASP A 77 4.26 23.45 10.87
N GLY A 78 3.24 22.57 10.90
CA GLY A 78 2.14 22.56 9.91
C GLY A 78 2.51 21.97 8.54
N LYS A 79 3.73 21.47 8.36
CA LYS A 79 4.23 20.84 7.14
C LYS A 79 4.25 19.33 7.27
N LEU A 80 3.93 18.63 6.19
CA LEU A 80 3.88 17.17 6.12
C LEU A 80 5.21 16.60 5.66
N LEU A 81 5.74 15.61 6.38
CA LEU A 81 6.92 14.86 5.98
C LEU A 81 6.62 13.99 4.75
N LEU A 82 7.44 14.13 3.71
CA LEU A 82 7.46 13.26 2.55
C LEU A 82 8.89 12.81 2.25
N VAL A 83 9.01 11.68 1.58
CA VAL A 83 10.26 11.13 1.03
C VAL A 83 10.14 11.00 -0.48
N ARG A 84 11.27 11.15 -1.19
CA ARG A 84 11.32 11.00 -2.65
C ARG A 84 11.82 9.62 -3.03
N GLU A 85 10.94 8.83 -3.62
CA GLU A 85 11.17 7.47 -4.07
C GLU A 85 12.17 7.43 -5.23
N LYS A 86 13.17 6.55 -5.18
CA LYS A 86 14.10 6.35 -6.31
C LYS A 86 13.42 5.70 -7.52
N ALA A 87 12.37 4.92 -7.28
CA ALA A 87 11.70 4.13 -8.31
C ALA A 87 10.99 5.00 -9.37
N ASP A 88 10.32 6.08 -8.95
CA ASP A 88 9.55 6.96 -9.83
C ASP A 88 9.98 8.44 -9.75
N GLY A 89 10.91 8.79 -8.84
CA GLY A 89 11.38 10.16 -8.65
C GLY A 89 10.33 11.10 -8.04
N ALA A 90 9.19 10.57 -7.57
CA ALA A 90 8.08 11.31 -7.00
C ALA A 90 8.05 11.16 -5.47
N TRP A 91 7.19 11.94 -4.83
CA TRP A 91 7.14 12.05 -3.37
C TRP A 91 5.97 11.29 -2.76
N ALA A 92 6.24 10.64 -1.63
CA ALA A 92 5.24 9.90 -0.88
C ALA A 92 5.42 10.09 0.63
N LEU A 93 4.38 9.76 1.39
CA LEU A 93 4.49 9.52 2.81
C LEU A 93 5.45 8.35 3.05
N PRO A 94 6.34 8.43 4.05
CA PRO A 94 7.18 7.30 4.41
C PRO A 94 6.33 6.07 4.69
N GLY A 95 6.74 4.91 4.21
CA GLY A 95 5.98 3.68 4.41
C GLY A 95 6.01 2.71 3.24
N GLY A 96 5.48 1.52 3.50
CA GLY A 96 5.48 0.42 2.56
C GLY A 96 4.57 -0.73 2.99
N TRP A 97 4.88 -1.92 2.49
CA TRP A 97 4.17 -3.14 2.84
C TRP A 97 4.33 -3.46 4.31
N ALA A 98 3.26 -3.93 4.95
CA ALA A 98 3.34 -4.42 6.32
C ALA A 98 4.08 -5.77 6.39
N ASP A 99 5.18 -5.80 7.13
CA ASP A 99 5.97 -7.01 7.36
C ASP A 99 5.29 -7.99 8.32
N ILE A 100 5.45 -9.29 8.03
CA ILE A 100 5.00 -10.34 8.95
C ILE A 100 5.78 -10.24 10.26
N GLY A 101 5.06 -10.22 11.37
CA GLY A 101 5.63 -10.16 12.71
C GLY A 101 5.75 -8.74 13.28
N LEU A 102 5.44 -7.70 12.49
CA LEU A 102 5.34 -6.33 12.96
C LEU A 102 3.87 -5.89 13.05
N SER A 103 3.53 -5.16 14.12
CA SER A 103 2.27 -4.43 14.19
C SER A 103 2.27 -3.24 13.22
N PRO A 104 1.10 -2.71 12.81
CA PRO A 104 1.04 -1.54 11.94
C PRO A 104 1.82 -0.33 12.49
N SER A 105 1.81 -0.14 13.81
CA SER A 105 2.59 0.92 14.47
C SER A 105 4.10 0.69 14.37
N GLU A 106 4.57 -0.54 14.53
CA GLU A 106 6.00 -0.88 14.38
C GLU A 106 6.46 -0.69 12.93
N VAL A 107 5.63 -1.06 11.95
CA VAL A 107 5.92 -0.81 10.53
C VAL A 107 6.06 0.68 10.27
N ALA A 108 5.11 1.51 10.73
CA ALA A 108 5.20 2.96 10.53
C ALA A 108 6.49 3.56 11.14
N VAL A 109 6.90 3.10 12.33
CA VAL A 109 8.13 3.56 12.99
C VAL A 109 9.39 3.09 12.22
N LYS A 110 9.44 1.81 11.83
CA LYS A 110 10.55 1.23 11.05
C LYS A 110 10.75 2.00 9.74
N GLU A 111 9.69 2.16 8.96
CA GLU A 111 9.76 2.78 7.64
C GLU A 111 10.23 4.24 7.73
N VAL A 112 9.75 5.02 8.70
CA VAL A 112 10.21 6.39 8.88
C VAL A 112 11.71 6.45 9.20
N GLN A 113 12.19 5.54 10.05
CA GLN A 113 13.61 5.50 10.38
C GLN A 113 14.46 5.13 9.17
N GLU A 114 14.04 4.13 8.38
CA GLU A 114 14.77 3.64 7.21
C GLU A 114 14.75 4.65 6.05
N GLU A 115 13.63 5.32 5.82
CA GLU A 115 13.40 6.16 4.64
C GLU A 115 13.68 7.65 4.87
N ALA A 116 13.53 8.13 6.12
CA ALA A 116 13.64 9.53 6.49
C ALA A 116 14.63 9.84 7.62
N GLY A 117 15.17 8.83 8.31
CA GLY A 117 16.20 8.97 9.35
C GLY A 117 15.72 9.49 10.70
N TYR A 118 14.41 9.64 10.89
CA TYR A 118 13.82 10.16 12.13
C TYR A 118 13.37 9.03 13.07
N ASP A 119 13.73 9.15 14.34
CA ASP A 119 13.14 8.34 15.39
C ASP A 119 11.76 8.87 15.71
N VAL A 120 10.73 8.05 15.55
CA VAL A 120 9.33 8.45 15.79
C VAL A 120 8.60 7.50 16.72
N ARG A 121 7.49 7.99 17.27
CA ARG A 121 6.50 7.19 17.99
C ARG A 121 5.15 7.27 17.27
N ALA A 122 4.56 6.13 16.96
CA ALA A 122 3.18 6.06 16.47
C ALA A 122 2.20 6.51 17.55
N VAL A 123 1.31 7.45 17.23
CA VAL A 123 0.36 8.03 18.19
C VAL A 123 -1.09 7.67 17.91
N ARG A 124 -1.46 7.56 16.63
CA ARG A 124 -2.87 7.44 16.27
C ARG A 124 -3.07 6.90 14.86
N LEU A 125 -4.08 6.04 14.68
CA LEU A 125 -4.61 5.69 13.38
C LEU A 125 -5.50 6.81 12.82
N LEU A 126 -5.17 7.33 11.64
CA LEU A 126 -5.94 8.40 10.98
C LEU A 126 -6.92 7.85 9.96
N ALA A 127 -6.52 6.83 9.21
CA ALA A 127 -7.38 6.25 8.17
C ALA A 127 -7.06 4.77 7.88
N VAL A 128 -8.08 4.05 7.43
CA VAL A 128 -7.97 2.71 6.82
C VAL A 128 -8.76 2.76 5.52
N LEU A 129 -8.04 2.80 4.39
CA LEU A 129 -8.61 3.05 3.09
C LEU A 129 -8.41 1.86 2.17
N ASP A 130 -9.39 1.54 1.34
CA ASP A 130 -9.21 0.57 0.26
C ASP A 130 -8.71 1.30 -0.98
N LYS A 131 -7.50 0.94 -1.45
CA LYS A 131 -6.86 1.51 -2.65
C LYS A 131 -7.83 1.58 -3.85
N LYS A 132 -8.81 0.67 -3.94
CA LYS A 132 -9.84 0.63 -5.00
C LYS A 132 -10.73 1.87 -5.04
N PHE A 133 -11.03 2.51 -3.90
CA PHE A 133 -11.96 3.65 -3.83
C PHE A 133 -11.27 5.00 -4.07
N HIS A 134 -9.94 5.01 -4.16
CA HIS A 134 -9.14 6.21 -4.42
C HIS A 134 -8.55 6.19 -5.82
N ARG A 135 -8.18 7.37 -6.34
CA ARG A 135 -7.69 7.55 -7.72
C ARG A 135 -6.25 7.07 -7.94
N HIS A 136 -5.89 5.93 -7.37
CA HIS A 136 -4.60 5.29 -7.63
C HIS A 136 -4.57 4.65 -9.04
N PRO A 137 -3.37 4.50 -9.63
CA PRO A 137 -3.20 3.73 -10.87
C PRO A 137 -3.60 2.25 -10.69
N PRO A 138 -3.96 1.55 -11.79
CA PRO A 138 -4.28 0.13 -11.75
C PRO A 138 -3.17 -0.71 -11.11
N SER A 139 -3.56 -1.71 -10.31
CA SER A 139 -2.62 -2.58 -9.60
C SER A 139 -3.11 -4.03 -9.58
N PRO A 140 -2.19 -5.01 -9.71
CA PRO A 140 -2.54 -6.42 -9.59
C PRO A 140 -3.04 -6.78 -8.18
N PHE A 141 -2.66 -6.00 -7.16
CA PHE A 141 -3.04 -6.25 -5.78
C PHE A 141 -4.30 -5.50 -5.37
N HIS A 142 -5.10 -6.12 -4.51
CA HIS A 142 -6.10 -5.40 -3.72
C HIS A 142 -5.43 -5.02 -2.39
N VAL A 143 -5.54 -3.76 -1.96
CA VAL A 143 -4.68 -3.20 -0.90
C VAL A 143 -5.49 -2.35 0.06
N TYR A 144 -5.38 -2.63 1.35
CA TYR A 144 -5.80 -1.72 2.41
C TYR A 144 -4.61 -0.86 2.84
N LYS A 145 -4.82 0.44 2.92
CA LYS A 145 -3.81 1.45 3.26
C LYS A 145 -4.14 2.02 4.62
N MET A 146 -3.26 1.81 5.59
CA MET A 146 -3.37 2.35 6.94
C MET A 146 -2.51 3.60 7.06
N PHE A 147 -3.11 4.73 7.44
CA PHE A 147 -2.40 5.98 7.64
C PHE A 147 -2.25 6.23 9.14
N ILE A 148 -1.01 6.21 9.63
CA ILE A 148 -0.69 6.26 11.05
C ILE A 148 0.06 7.55 11.37
N GLN A 149 -0.54 8.39 12.20
CA GLN A 149 0.12 9.57 12.71
C GLN A 149 1.28 9.18 13.62
N CYS A 150 2.43 9.81 13.39
CA CYS A 150 3.61 9.64 14.22
C CYS A 150 4.16 11.01 14.68
N GLU A 151 4.85 11.01 15.81
CA GLU A 151 5.56 12.18 16.36
C GLU A 151 7.06 11.93 16.37
N ILE A 152 7.84 12.93 15.96
CA ILE A 152 9.31 12.86 16.02
C ILE A 152 9.76 12.94 17.48
N THR A 153 10.58 11.96 17.88
CA THR A 153 11.19 11.86 19.21
C THR A 153 12.71 12.02 19.18
N GLY A 154 13.32 11.95 17.99
CA GLY A 154 14.76 12.01 17.80
C GLY A 154 15.16 11.85 16.33
N GLY A 155 16.42 11.52 16.10
CA GLY A 155 16.98 11.37 14.76
C GLY A 155 17.16 12.70 14.02
N ALA A 156 17.51 12.59 12.74
CA ALA A 156 17.70 13.71 11.83
C ALA A 156 17.44 13.27 10.40
N ALA A 157 17.07 14.20 9.52
CA ALA A 157 16.81 13.90 8.12
C ALA A 157 17.95 13.07 7.49
N GLY A 158 17.60 11.87 7.04
CA GLY A 158 18.51 10.92 6.42
C GLY A 158 17.80 10.18 5.30
N ILE A 159 18.51 9.92 4.20
CA ILE A 159 17.97 9.12 3.09
C ILE A 159 18.23 7.63 3.31
N GLY A 160 17.32 6.81 2.82
CA GLY A 160 17.43 5.35 2.85
C GLY A 160 18.01 4.76 1.57
N THR A 161 17.99 3.42 1.51
CA THR A 161 18.35 2.68 0.30
C THR A 161 17.35 2.95 -0.84
N GLU A 162 16.07 3.15 -0.53
CA GLU A 162 15.00 3.32 -1.52
C GLU A 162 14.62 4.79 -1.77
N THR A 163 14.99 5.68 -0.84
CA THR A 163 14.67 7.11 -0.91
C THR A 163 15.88 7.97 -1.27
N SER A 164 15.64 9.08 -1.97
CA SER A 164 16.67 9.96 -2.52
C SER A 164 16.62 11.39 -1.97
N ALA A 165 15.55 11.74 -1.25
CA ALA A 165 15.39 13.02 -0.58
C ALA A 165 14.32 12.90 0.52
N VAL A 166 14.40 13.78 1.51
CA VAL A 166 13.45 13.93 2.62
C VAL A 166 13.08 15.40 2.71
N GLY A 167 11.81 15.72 2.95
CA GLY A 167 11.36 17.10 3.01
C GLY A 167 10.03 17.27 3.70
N PHE A 168 9.82 18.46 4.24
CA PHE A 168 8.56 18.89 4.84
C PHE A 168 7.86 19.89 3.92
N PHE A 169 6.61 19.59 3.57
CA PHE A 169 5.86 20.36 2.57
C PHE A 169 4.57 20.92 3.12
N GLU A 170 4.26 22.16 2.73
CA GLU A 170 3.00 22.82 3.04
C GLU A 170 1.88 22.27 2.15
N ARG A 171 0.63 22.35 2.61
CA ARG A 171 -0.55 21.87 1.88
C ARG A 171 -0.65 22.43 0.47
N ASP A 172 -0.36 23.72 0.31
CA ASP A 172 -0.50 24.45 -0.96
C ASP A 172 0.80 24.44 -1.80
N ALA A 173 1.83 23.73 -1.34
CA ALA A 173 3.14 23.64 -1.99
C ALA A 173 3.65 22.19 -2.03
N LEU A 174 2.73 21.23 -2.28
CA LEU A 174 3.08 19.82 -2.42
C LEU A 174 3.93 19.58 -3.68
N PRO A 175 4.94 18.71 -3.60
CA PRO A 175 5.76 18.32 -4.74
C PRO A 175 5.02 17.31 -5.64
N PRO A 176 5.58 16.91 -6.80
CA PRO A 176 5.01 15.83 -7.61
C PRO A 176 4.87 14.54 -6.79
N LEU A 177 3.65 14.01 -6.73
CA LEU A 177 3.30 12.88 -5.86
C LEU A 177 3.44 11.53 -6.58
N SER A 178 3.88 10.52 -5.83
CA SER A 178 3.77 9.12 -6.24
C SER A 178 2.32 8.67 -6.05
N GLU A 179 1.51 8.83 -7.10
CA GLU A 179 0.07 8.50 -7.07
C GLU A 179 -0.22 7.01 -6.81
N GLU A 180 0.77 6.11 -6.94
CA GLU A 180 0.62 4.71 -6.50
C GLU A 180 0.55 4.58 -4.97
N ARG A 181 1.27 5.46 -4.25
CA ARG A 181 1.48 5.40 -2.80
C ARG A 181 0.54 6.32 -2.04
N ASN A 182 0.27 7.52 -2.57
CA ASN A 182 -0.69 8.46 -2.00
C ASN A 182 -1.25 9.40 -3.07
N THR A 183 -2.53 9.72 -2.97
CA THR A 183 -3.17 10.69 -3.86
C THR A 183 -3.17 12.09 -3.25
N ALA A 184 -3.26 13.12 -4.09
CA ALA A 184 -3.44 14.50 -3.62
C ALA A 184 -4.68 14.66 -2.72
N GLU A 185 -5.77 13.95 -3.01
CA GLU A 185 -7.00 13.93 -2.19
C GLU A 185 -6.75 13.37 -0.79
N GLN A 186 -6.00 12.26 -0.70
CA GLN A 186 -5.63 11.66 0.58
C GLN A 186 -4.79 12.64 1.40
N LEU A 187 -3.76 13.25 0.80
CA LEU A 187 -2.91 14.21 1.49
C LEU A 187 -3.72 15.45 1.95
N ASP A 188 -4.59 16.01 1.10
CA ASP A 188 -5.48 17.12 1.46
C ASP A 188 -6.31 16.81 2.71
N ARG A 189 -6.88 15.61 2.77
CA ARG A 189 -7.67 15.17 3.92
C ARG A 189 -6.82 14.94 5.16
N LEU A 190 -5.60 14.41 5.01
CA LEU A 190 -4.66 14.24 6.13
C LEU A 190 -4.24 15.59 6.74
N PHE A 191 -4.05 16.64 5.94
CA PHE A 191 -3.81 17.99 6.47
C PHE A 191 -4.94 18.49 7.39
N ARG A 192 -6.18 18.01 7.23
CA ARG A 192 -7.29 18.39 8.13
C ARG A 192 -7.14 17.79 9.52
N TYR A 193 -6.58 16.58 9.63
CA TYR A 193 -6.31 15.94 10.93
C TYR A 193 -5.29 16.73 11.75
N ASN A 194 -4.35 17.43 11.11
CA ASN A 194 -3.40 18.30 11.81
C ASN A 194 -4.09 19.45 12.56
N ASN A 195 -5.18 19.99 12.01
CA ASN A 195 -5.91 21.13 12.59
C ASN A 195 -7.12 20.69 13.44
N HIS A 196 -7.56 19.44 13.30
CA HIS A 196 -8.73 18.90 13.96
C HIS A 196 -8.44 17.50 14.53
N PRO A 197 -7.75 17.43 15.68
CA PRO A 197 -7.36 16.15 16.26
C PRO A 197 -8.57 15.29 16.67
N ASP A 198 -9.77 15.85 16.83
CA ASP A 198 -10.94 15.07 17.23
C ASP A 198 -11.69 14.41 16.06
N LEU A 199 -11.22 14.59 14.81
CA LEU A 199 -11.85 13.95 13.65
C LEU A 199 -11.89 12.42 13.82
N PRO A 200 -12.99 11.74 13.46
CA PRO A 200 -13.02 10.28 13.52
C PRO A 200 -12.01 9.67 12.53
N VAL A 201 -11.63 8.41 12.74
CA VAL A 201 -10.82 7.66 11.77
C VAL A 201 -11.56 7.62 10.42
N TRP A 202 -10.88 7.96 9.34
CA TRP A 202 -11.46 7.89 7.99
C TRP A 202 -11.40 6.46 7.46
N MET A 203 -12.57 5.90 7.17
CA MET A 203 -12.74 4.59 6.57
C MET A 203 -13.65 4.72 5.34
N ASP A 204 -13.39 3.92 4.31
CA ASP A 204 -14.23 3.84 3.10
C ASP A 204 -15.44 2.91 3.27
#